data_AF-A0A1Q7C3B7-F1
#
_entry.id   AF-A0A1Q7C3B7-F1
#
_cell.length_a   1.000
_cell.length_b   1.000
_cell.length_c   1.000
_cell.angle_alpha   90.00
_cell.angle_beta   90.00
_cell.angle_gamma   90.00
#
_symmetry.space_group_name_H-M   'P 1'
#
loop_
_entity.id
_entity.type
_entity.pdbx_description
1 polymer ?
#
loop_
_entity_poly.entity_id
_entity_poly.type
_entity_poly.pdbx_seq_one_letter_code
_entity_poly.pdbx_strand_id
1 'polypeptide(L)'
;MAGIFNDESGFGQRNESFHVLDSLERLGEPAWFRLGDKDLATHVLRAELLRSGSTLTNATLELCRRFGIRSRVLPMSDQPVRTRCITERGTYSLQEYFVRERLSPVLKAIEFEGLESASMTTEVKSALAAAELIVIGPSNPLISIDPILHVLGADLVPDRTTAVSPIVGGAALKGPTVEMMRALGFDATPLEVARRYREVSSRFALDQRDREYEPAIAQLGYRVLVCDTVMWDGGRSLAEALVG
;
A
#
# COMPACT_ATOMS: atom_id res chain seq x y z
N MET A 1 -6.01 -11.57 -6.86
CA MET A 1 -5.05 -12.43 -7.59
C MET A 1 -5.36 -13.92 -7.44
N ALA A 2 -5.43 -14.49 -6.23
CA ALA A 2 -5.79 -15.90 -6.03
C ALA A 2 -7.30 -16.20 -6.20
N GLY A 3 -8.12 -15.17 -6.44
CA GLY A 3 -9.55 -15.31 -6.64
C GLY A 3 -10.29 -15.84 -5.40
N ILE A 4 -9.85 -15.49 -4.19
CA ILE A 4 -10.44 -15.91 -2.89
C ILE A 4 -10.74 -14.73 -1.95
N PHE A 5 -10.54 -13.50 -2.42
CA PHE A 5 -10.74 -12.28 -1.64
C PHE A 5 -12.21 -12.10 -1.24
N ASN A 6 -12.46 -11.50 -0.07
CA ASN A 6 -13.79 -11.13 0.37
C ASN A 6 -14.11 -9.68 -0.05
N ASP A 7 -14.89 -9.54 -1.13
CA ASP A 7 -15.31 -8.24 -1.64
C ASP A 7 -16.31 -7.52 -0.72
N GLU A 8 -17.07 -8.25 0.10
CA GLU A 8 -18.08 -7.68 1.02
C GLU A 8 -17.44 -6.96 2.20
N SER A 9 -16.46 -7.60 2.85
CA SER A 9 -15.71 -6.96 3.94
C SER A 9 -14.62 -6.02 3.44
N GLY A 10 -14.16 -6.18 2.20
CA GLY A 10 -13.03 -5.45 1.64
C GLY A 10 -11.66 -5.89 2.20
N PHE A 11 -11.60 -7.00 2.93
CA PHE A 11 -10.37 -7.61 3.44
C PHE A 11 -10.56 -9.10 3.79
N GLY A 12 -9.46 -9.86 3.82
CA GLY A 12 -9.48 -11.29 4.18
C GLY A 12 -10.04 -12.20 3.07
N GLN A 13 -10.29 -13.45 3.43
CA GLN A 13 -10.78 -14.48 2.51
C GLN A 13 -12.31 -14.62 2.54
N ARG A 14 -12.91 -15.00 1.40
CA ARG A 14 -14.34 -15.32 1.36
C ARG A 14 -14.67 -16.58 2.16
N ASN A 15 -15.90 -16.65 2.67
CA ASN A 15 -16.40 -17.78 3.45
C ASN A 15 -15.50 -18.09 4.67
N GLU A 16 -15.04 -17.05 5.36
CA GLU A 16 -14.15 -17.16 6.51
C GLU A 16 -14.91 -17.45 7.80
N SER A 17 -14.28 -18.18 8.72
CA SER A 17 -14.74 -18.36 10.10
C SER A 17 -13.79 -17.67 11.08
N PHE A 18 -14.26 -17.42 12.30
CA PHE A 18 -13.50 -16.69 13.33
C PHE A 18 -13.41 -17.49 14.63
N HIS A 19 -13.48 -18.82 14.55
CA HIS A 19 -13.59 -19.67 15.75
C HIS A 19 -12.39 -19.57 16.67
N VAL A 20 -11.18 -19.40 16.12
CA VAL A 20 -9.98 -19.18 16.93
C VAL A 20 -10.06 -17.85 17.66
N LEU A 21 -10.45 -16.78 16.96
CA LEU A 21 -10.56 -15.44 17.55
C LEU A 21 -11.65 -15.38 18.63
N ASP A 22 -12.82 -15.96 18.37
CA ASP A 22 -13.92 -16.07 19.34
C ASP A 22 -13.49 -16.83 20.61
N SER A 23 -12.64 -17.84 20.43
CA SER A 23 -12.10 -18.61 21.56
C SER A 23 -11.09 -17.80 22.37
N LEU A 24 -10.20 -17.05 21.71
CA LEU A 24 -9.27 -16.14 22.37
C LEU A 24 -10.00 -15.07 23.19
N GLU A 25 -11.06 -14.48 22.62
CA GLU A 25 -11.90 -13.49 23.32
C GLU A 25 -12.51 -14.08 24.61
N ARG A 26 -13.04 -15.31 24.56
CA ARG A 26 -13.58 -15.99 25.74
C ARG A 26 -12.54 -16.30 26.81
N LEU A 27 -11.28 -16.42 26.42
CA LEU A 27 -10.14 -16.61 27.34
C LEU A 27 -9.61 -15.28 27.90
N GLY A 28 -10.17 -14.14 27.49
CA GLY A 28 -9.79 -12.80 27.97
C GLY A 28 -8.70 -12.13 27.14
N GLU A 29 -8.32 -12.69 26.00
CA GLU A 29 -7.36 -12.07 25.08
C GLU A 29 -8.02 -11.01 24.19
N PRO A 30 -7.28 -9.97 23.75
CA PRO A 30 -7.84 -8.96 22.87
C PRO A 30 -8.24 -9.51 21.49
N ALA A 31 -9.48 -9.24 21.07
CA ALA A 31 -10.04 -9.68 19.78
C ALA A 31 -10.38 -8.53 18.80
N TRP A 32 -9.81 -7.34 19.01
CA TRP A 32 -10.14 -6.14 18.22
C TRP A 32 -9.67 -6.20 16.76
N PHE A 33 -8.69 -7.05 16.44
CA PHE A 33 -8.22 -7.28 15.08
C PHE A 33 -8.81 -8.57 14.53
N ARG A 34 -9.77 -8.46 13.60
CA ARG A 34 -10.47 -9.61 13.03
C ARG A 34 -9.56 -10.41 12.11
N LEU A 35 -8.96 -11.46 12.65
CA LEU A 35 -8.19 -12.46 11.90
C LEU A 35 -9.02 -13.75 11.76
N GLY A 36 -9.30 -14.13 10.53
CA GLY A 36 -10.05 -15.34 10.22
C GLY A 36 -9.21 -16.62 10.30
N ASP A 37 -9.88 -17.77 10.35
CA ASP A 37 -9.24 -19.08 10.51
C ASP A 37 -8.41 -19.47 9.26
N LYS A 38 -8.87 -19.17 8.04
CA LYS A 38 -8.09 -19.39 6.80
C LYS A 38 -6.95 -18.38 6.66
N ASP A 39 -7.15 -17.14 7.08
CA ASP A 39 -6.07 -16.15 7.14
C ASP A 39 -4.98 -16.57 8.12
N LEU A 40 -5.38 -17.12 9.28
CA LEU A 40 -4.46 -17.67 10.27
C LEU A 40 -3.62 -18.81 9.68
N ALA A 41 -4.19 -19.69 8.85
CA ALA A 41 -3.43 -20.74 8.18
C ALA A 41 -2.29 -20.18 7.30
N THR A 42 -2.53 -19.06 6.61
CA THR A 42 -1.49 -18.35 5.83
C THR A 42 -0.39 -17.82 6.74
N HIS A 43 -0.76 -17.24 7.88
CA HIS A 43 0.18 -16.71 8.86
C HIS A 43 1.03 -17.79 9.51
N VAL A 44 0.43 -18.93 9.89
CA VAL A 44 1.14 -20.07 10.47
C VAL A 44 2.20 -20.60 9.52
N LEU A 45 1.82 -20.83 8.25
CA LEU A 45 2.77 -21.31 7.24
C LEU A 45 3.90 -20.31 6.99
N ARG A 46 3.59 -19.02 6.85
CA ARG A 46 4.61 -17.98 6.68
C ARG A 46 5.56 -17.95 7.88
N ALA A 47 5.03 -18.00 9.10
CA ALA A 47 5.82 -17.97 10.32
C ALA A 47 6.73 -19.20 10.44
N GLU A 48 6.26 -20.37 10.01
CA GLU A 48 7.07 -21.60 9.97
C GLU A 48 8.24 -21.48 9.00
N LEU A 49 7.99 -21.02 7.76
CA LEU A 49 9.03 -20.82 6.75
C LEU A 49 10.11 -19.83 7.22
N LEU A 50 9.71 -18.74 7.87
CA LEU A 50 10.65 -17.76 8.44
C LEU A 50 11.46 -18.38 9.60
N ARG A 51 10.80 -19.13 10.49
CA ARG A 51 11.49 -19.83 11.60
C ARG A 51 12.48 -20.89 11.10
N SER A 52 12.22 -21.50 9.94
CA SER A 52 13.14 -22.43 9.30
C SER A 52 14.27 -21.76 8.49
N GLY A 53 14.43 -20.44 8.62
CA GLY A 53 15.51 -19.67 7.98
C GLY A 53 15.20 -19.15 6.58
N SER A 54 13.96 -19.25 6.08
CA SER A 54 13.58 -18.62 4.82
C SER A 54 13.51 -17.09 4.97
N THR A 55 13.76 -16.37 3.88
CA THR A 55 13.48 -14.93 3.80
C THR A 55 11.99 -14.66 3.59
N LEU A 56 11.54 -13.43 3.81
CA LEU A 56 10.14 -13.03 3.55
C LEU A 56 9.81 -13.13 2.06
N THR A 57 10.77 -12.82 1.19
CA THR A 57 10.66 -12.97 -0.27
C THR A 57 10.39 -14.42 -0.64
N ASN A 58 11.20 -15.36 -0.15
CA ASN A 58 11.00 -16.78 -0.45
C ASN A 58 9.70 -17.33 0.13
N ALA A 59 9.35 -16.93 1.36
CA ALA A 59 8.06 -17.31 1.95
C ALA A 59 6.88 -16.77 1.13
N THR A 60 6.96 -15.54 0.61
CA THR A 60 5.93 -14.92 -0.23
C THR A 60 5.78 -15.64 -1.58
N LEU A 61 6.90 -15.99 -2.22
CA LEU A 61 6.89 -16.74 -3.49
C LEU A 61 6.31 -18.15 -3.31
N GLU A 62 6.64 -18.83 -2.21
CA GLU A 62 6.07 -20.15 -1.90
C GLU A 62 4.56 -20.07 -1.63
N LEU A 63 4.08 -19.05 -0.92
CA LEU A 63 2.66 -18.81 -0.74
C LEU A 63 1.97 -18.52 -2.08
N CYS A 64 2.56 -17.69 -2.94
CA CYS A 64 2.04 -17.43 -4.28
C CYS A 64 1.88 -18.71 -5.09
N ARG A 65 2.89 -19.59 -5.06
CA ARG A 65 2.86 -20.90 -5.71
C ARG A 65 1.69 -21.76 -5.20
N ARG A 66 1.50 -21.84 -3.87
CA ARG A 66 0.41 -22.62 -3.25
C ARG A 66 -0.98 -22.06 -3.56
N PHE A 67 -1.10 -20.75 -3.66
CA PHE A 67 -2.35 -20.07 -4.04
C PHE A 67 -2.57 -20.02 -5.57
N GLY A 68 -1.66 -20.54 -6.39
CA GLY A 68 -1.77 -20.49 -7.85
C GLY A 68 -1.64 -19.08 -8.43
N ILE A 69 -1.01 -18.15 -7.70
CA ILE A 69 -0.77 -16.78 -8.15
C ILE A 69 0.38 -16.79 -9.18
N ARG A 70 0.08 -16.34 -10.40
CA ARG A 70 1.05 -16.28 -11.51
C ARG A 70 1.97 -15.05 -11.44
N SER A 71 1.47 -13.94 -10.90
CA SER A 71 2.24 -12.71 -10.74
C SER A 71 3.35 -12.89 -9.70
N ARG A 72 4.51 -12.28 -9.93
CA ARG A 72 5.60 -12.25 -8.95
C ARG A 72 5.30 -11.19 -7.90
N VAL A 73 4.89 -11.61 -6.71
CA VAL A 73 4.68 -10.73 -5.56
C VAL A 73 5.96 -10.69 -4.75
N LEU A 74 6.57 -9.52 -4.63
CA LEU A 74 7.82 -9.32 -3.91
C LEU A 74 7.59 -8.32 -2.78
N PRO A 75 7.99 -8.62 -1.53
CA PRO A 75 8.02 -7.62 -0.47
C PRO A 75 9.08 -6.56 -0.80
N MET A 76 8.88 -5.32 -0.34
CA MET A 76 9.85 -4.23 -0.57
C MET A 76 11.23 -4.52 0.03
N SER A 77 11.27 -5.33 1.09
CA SER A 77 12.46 -5.69 1.85
C SER A 77 12.21 -7.00 2.61
N ASP A 78 13.28 -7.73 2.93
CA ASP A 78 13.20 -8.89 3.83
C ASP A 78 13.35 -8.48 5.31
N GLN A 79 13.88 -7.28 5.57
CA GLN A 79 14.04 -6.72 6.90
C GLN A 79 12.71 -6.15 7.43
N PRO A 80 12.48 -6.20 8.76
CA PRO A 80 11.26 -5.67 9.34
C PRO A 80 11.24 -4.13 9.29
N VAL A 81 10.20 -3.58 8.66
CA VAL A 81 9.87 -2.15 8.72
C VAL A 81 8.47 -2.00 9.28
N ARG A 82 8.29 -1.16 10.30
CA ARG A 82 6.99 -0.94 10.97
C ARG A 82 6.58 0.51 10.91
N THR A 83 5.40 0.77 10.36
CA THR A 83 4.76 2.09 10.41
C THR A 83 4.26 2.37 11.83
N ARG A 84 4.78 3.45 12.42
CA ARG A 84 4.41 3.98 13.74
C ARG A 84 3.66 5.29 13.58
N CYS A 85 2.48 5.38 14.17
CA CYS A 85 1.65 6.58 14.18
C CYS A 85 1.88 7.33 15.48
N ILE A 86 2.52 8.49 15.41
CA ILE A 86 2.76 9.36 16.55
C ILE A 86 1.55 10.27 16.71
N THR A 87 0.94 10.26 17.89
CA THR A 87 -0.29 11.01 18.19
C THR A 87 -0.12 11.78 19.49
N GLU A 88 -1.07 12.67 19.78
CA GLU A 88 -1.20 13.35 21.07
C GLU A 88 -1.47 12.41 22.26
N ARG A 89 -1.89 11.16 22.02
CA ARG A 89 -2.12 10.14 23.06
C ARG A 89 -0.98 9.11 23.17
N GLY A 90 0.10 9.31 22.41
CA GLY A 90 1.25 8.41 22.35
C GLY A 90 1.42 7.75 20.98
N THR A 91 2.26 6.73 20.94
CA THR A 91 2.64 6.03 19.71
C THR A 91 1.87 4.73 19.55
N TYR A 92 1.26 4.54 18.38
CA TYR A 92 0.52 3.34 18.02
C TYR A 92 1.16 2.63 16.81
N SER A 93 0.99 1.32 16.70
CA SER A 93 1.13 0.66 15.39
C SER A 93 0.04 1.17 14.43
N LEU A 94 0.27 1.05 13.12
CA LEU A 94 -0.74 1.43 12.13
C LEU A 94 -2.07 0.68 12.33
N GLN A 95 -2.03 -0.61 12.67
CA GLN A 95 -3.22 -1.43 12.90
C GLN A 95 -4.00 -0.94 14.13
N GLU A 96 -3.31 -0.62 15.23
CA GLU A 96 -3.97 -0.05 16.40
C GLU A 96 -4.60 1.30 16.06
N TYR A 97 -3.84 2.20 15.44
CA TYR A 97 -4.32 3.54 15.10
C TYR A 97 -5.53 3.52 14.15
N PHE A 98 -5.46 2.72 13.08
CA PHE A 98 -6.50 2.68 12.06
C PHE A 98 -7.70 1.81 12.44
N VAL A 99 -7.47 0.64 13.04
CA VAL A 99 -8.54 -0.35 13.32
C VAL A 99 -9.10 -0.17 14.73
N ARG A 100 -8.23 -0.16 15.75
CA ARG A 100 -8.67 -0.10 17.16
C ARG A 100 -9.14 1.29 17.53
N GLU A 101 -8.32 2.30 17.27
CA GLU A 101 -8.58 3.69 17.63
C GLU A 101 -9.42 4.44 16.58
N ARG A 102 -9.64 3.85 15.39
CA ARG A 102 -10.43 4.41 14.29
C ARG A 102 -10.03 5.85 13.93
N LEU A 103 -8.72 6.12 13.91
CA LEU A 103 -8.16 7.45 13.63
C LEU A 103 -8.58 8.54 14.64
N SER A 104 -9.10 8.16 15.82
CA SER A 104 -9.60 9.14 16.80
C SER A 104 -8.50 10.00 17.42
N PRO A 105 -7.30 9.48 17.78
CA PRO A 105 -6.20 10.32 18.21
C PRO A 105 -5.72 11.20 17.06
N VAL A 106 -5.42 12.47 17.34
CA VAL A 106 -4.81 13.41 16.40
C VAL A 106 -3.40 12.98 16.01
N LEU A 107 -3.26 12.48 14.78
CA LEU A 107 -1.96 12.16 14.19
C LEU A 107 -1.05 13.41 14.13
N LYS A 108 0.18 13.26 14.60
CA LYS A 108 1.23 14.29 14.61
C LYS A 108 2.38 13.97 13.67
N ALA A 109 2.73 12.70 13.54
CA ALA A 109 3.77 12.24 12.63
C ALA A 109 3.59 10.75 12.30
N ILE A 110 4.27 10.32 11.24
CA ILE A 110 4.41 8.92 10.86
C ILE A 110 5.90 8.61 10.81
N GLU A 111 6.31 7.54 11.48
CA GLU A 111 7.69 7.07 11.49
C GLU A 111 7.76 5.64 10.96
N PHE A 112 8.88 5.28 10.35
CA PHE A 112 9.14 3.93 9.84
C PHE A 112 10.29 3.30 10.62
N GLU A 113 9.94 2.55 11.66
CA GLU A 113 10.90 1.86 12.53
C GLU A 113 11.57 0.70 11.78
N GLY A 114 12.91 0.67 11.76
CA GLY A 114 13.72 -0.37 11.10
C GLY A 114 14.14 -0.02 9.67
N LEU A 115 13.72 1.15 9.17
CA LEU A 115 13.99 1.59 7.80
C LEU A 115 15.50 1.71 7.49
N GLU A 116 16.29 2.13 8.47
CA GLU A 116 17.75 2.25 8.39
C GLU A 116 18.48 0.93 8.11
N SER A 117 17.83 -0.19 8.44
CA SER A 117 18.35 -1.54 8.19
C SER A 117 17.75 -2.20 6.93
N ALA A 118 16.68 -1.61 6.40
CA ALA A 118 15.96 -2.17 5.28
C ALA A 118 16.73 -1.97 3.97
N SER A 119 16.76 -3.01 3.16
CA SER A 119 17.35 -2.94 1.83
C SER A 119 16.50 -3.68 0.80
N MET A 120 16.63 -3.23 -0.44
CA MET A 120 16.04 -3.87 -1.60
C MET A 120 16.66 -5.25 -1.81
N THR A 121 15.82 -6.26 -2.07
CA THR A 121 16.30 -7.62 -2.39
C THR A 121 16.78 -7.71 -3.84
N THR A 122 17.58 -8.73 -4.15
CA THR A 122 18.05 -8.99 -5.51
C THR A 122 16.89 -9.22 -6.49
N GLU A 123 15.81 -9.85 -6.02
CA GLU A 123 14.60 -10.10 -6.79
C GLU A 123 13.90 -8.79 -7.18
N VAL A 124 13.78 -7.85 -6.24
CA VAL A 124 13.18 -6.53 -6.50
C VAL A 124 14.06 -5.73 -7.45
N LYS A 125 15.38 -5.71 -7.20
CA LYS A 125 16.35 -5.02 -8.07
C LYS A 125 16.28 -5.53 -9.51
N SER A 126 16.21 -6.86 -9.69
CA SER A 126 16.09 -7.48 -11.02
C SER A 126 14.77 -7.12 -11.70
N ALA A 127 13.67 -7.05 -10.93
CA ALA A 127 12.36 -6.67 -11.44
C ALA A 127 12.33 -5.20 -11.90
N LEU A 128 12.89 -4.28 -11.11
CA LEU A 128 12.98 -2.86 -11.48
C LEU A 128 13.86 -2.66 -12.72
N ALA A 129 15.02 -3.33 -12.80
CA ALA A 129 15.91 -3.23 -13.95
C ALA A 129 15.26 -3.72 -15.26
N ALA A 130 14.45 -4.78 -15.19
CA ALA A 130 13.75 -5.36 -16.33
C ALA A 130 12.45 -4.62 -16.70
N ALA A 131 11.96 -3.73 -15.84
CA ALA A 131 10.69 -3.04 -16.07
C ALA A 131 10.81 -1.99 -17.19
N GLU A 132 9.89 -2.07 -18.16
CA GLU A 132 9.69 -1.06 -19.19
C GLU A 132 8.77 0.07 -18.69
N LEU A 133 7.85 -0.27 -17.79
CA LEU A 133 6.92 0.64 -17.11
C LEU A 133 6.86 0.29 -15.62
N ILE A 134 6.94 1.31 -14.77
CA ILE A 134 6.75 1.22 -13.33
C ILE A 134 5.50 2.05 -12.99
N VAL A 135 4.56 1.46 -12.25
CA VAL A 135 3.34 2.14 -11.82
C VAL A 135 3.33 2.25 -10.31
N ILE A 136 3.34 3.49 -9.80
CA ILE A 136 2.97 3.77 -8.41
C ILE A 136 1.44 3.85 -8.38
N GLY A 137 0.80 2.78 -7.91
CA GLY A 137 -0.65 2.67 -7.91
C GLY A 137 -1.33 3.68 -6.97
N PRO A 138 -2.67 3.84 -7.08
CA PRO A 138 -3.46 4.83 -6.32
C PRO A 138 -3.70 4.37 -4.87
N SER A 139 -2.63 4.11 -4.13
CA SER A 139 -2.64 3.75 -2.70
C SER A 139 -2.35 4.96 -1.82
N ASN A 140 -2.52 4.81 -0.51
CA ASN A 140 -2.23 5.88 0.43
C ASN A 140 -0.74 6.29 0.34
N PRO A 141 -0.43 7.56 0.02
CA PRO A 141 0.94 7.99 -0.16
C PRO A 141 1.74 7.88 1.13
N LEU A 142 1.13 8.14 2.29
CA LEU A 142 1.80 8.23 3.59
C LEU A 142 2.18 6.89 4.20
N ILE A 143 1.31 5.88 4.08
CA ILE A 143 1.48 4.61 4.81
C ILE A 143 1.63 3.40 3.90
N SER A 144 1.26 3.50 2.62
CA SER A 144 1.36 2.40 1.67
C SER A 144 2.55 2.58 0.74
N ILE A 145 2.76 3.79 0.21
CA ILE A 145 3.79 4.06 -0.80
C ILE A 145 5.09 4.58 -0.19
N ASP A 146 5.05 5.55 0.73
CA ASP A 146 6.25 6.12 1.34
C ASP A 146 7.22 5.05 1.89
N PRO A 147 6.81 4.03 2.69
CA PRO A 147 7.75 3.01 3.17
C PRO A 147 8.50 2.31 2.03
N ILE A 148 7.81 2.07 0.92
CA ILE A 148 8.37 1.43 -0.28
C ILE A 148 9.36 2.39 -0.96
N LEU A 149 8.99 3.66 -1.14
CA LEU A 149 9.86 4.65 -1.77
C LEU A 149 11.11 4.98 -0.94
N HIS A 150 11.06 4.88 0.38
CA HIS A 150 12.26 5.02 1.20
C HIS A 150 13.29 3.89 0.94
N VAL A 151 12.84 2.69 0.57
CA VAL A 151 13.73 1.54 0.28
C VAL A 151 14.10 1.47 -1.21
N LEU A 152 13.16 1.76 -2.11
CA LEU A 152 13.30 1.52 -3.54
C LEU A 152 13.42 2.80 -4.39
N GLY A 153 13.07 3.96 -3.83
CA GLY A 153 12.83 5.19 -4.58
C GLY A 153 14.05 5.71 -5.34
N ALA A 154 15.25 5.55 -4.77
CA ALA A 154 16.50 5.96 -5.41
C ALA A 154 16.85 5.14 -6.66
N ASP A 155 16.31 3.92 -6.78
CA ASP A 155 16.52 3.03 -7.93
C ASP A 155 15.41 3.15 -8.99
N LEU A 156 14.37 3.95 -8.74
CA LEU A 156 13.33 4.20 -9.73
C LEU A 156 13.84 5.14 -10.83
N VAL A 157 13.48 4.84 -12.08
CA VAL A 157 13.78 5.69 -13.23
C VAL A 157 12.55 6.54 -13.54
N PRO A 158 12.57 7.87 -13.27
CA PRO A 158 11.37 8.70 -13.38
C PRO A 158 10.68 8.62 -14.75
N ASP A 159 11.46 8.52 -15.83
CA ASP A 159 10.94 8.40 -17.20
C ASP A 159 10.20 7.09 -17.51
N ARG A 160 10.42 6.06 -16.71
CA ARG A 160 9.67 4.79 -16.77
C ARG A 160 8.56 4.73 -15.73
N THR A 161 8.47 5.70 -14.83
CA THR A 161 7.53 5.67 -13.71
C THR A 161 6.32 6.56 -13.99
N THR A 162 5.13 6.01 -13.75
CA THR A 162 3.87 6.75 -13.71
C THR A 162 3.24 6.60 -12.33
N ALA A 163 2.98 7.72 -11.68
CA ALA A 163 2.22 7.75 -10.43
C ALA A 163 0.73 8.00 -10.72
N VAL A 164 -0.15 7.29 -10.02
CA VAL A 164 -1.61 7.46 -10.14
C VAL A 164 -2.11 8.14 -8.87
N SER A 165 -2.87 9.23 -9.01
CA SER A 165 -3.49 9.89 -7.86
C SER A 165 -4.42 8.92 -7.11
N PRO A 166 -4.28 8.78 -5.78
CA PRO A 166 -5.25 8.09 -4.93
C PRO A 166 -6.45 8.98 -4.53
N ILE A 167 -6.37 10.28 -4.84
CA ILE A 167 -7.40 11.27 -4.53
C ILE A 167 -8.18 11.56 -5.81
N VAL A 168 -9.51 11.54 -5.66
CA VAL A 168 -10.48 11.74 -6.73
C VAL A 168 -11.58 12.67 -6.23
N GLY A 169 -11.68 13.88 -6.78
CA GLY A 169 -12.70 14.87 -6.38
C GLY A 169 -12.60 15.27 -4.90
N GLY A 170 -11.37 15.34 -4.36
CA GLY A 170 -11.11 15.65 -2.95
C GLY A 170 -11.39 14.52 -1.95
N ALA A 171 -11.68 13.30 -2.43
CA ALA A 171 -11.91 12.12 -1.61
C ALA A 171 -10.90 11.00 -1.91
N ALA A 172 -10.62 10.15 -0.92
CA ALA A 172 -9.94 8.88 -1.13
C ALA A 172 -10.99 7.78 -1.34
N LEU A 173 -10.84 6.95 -2.37
CA LEU A 173 -11.79 5.86 -2.62
C LEU A 173 -11.75 4.76 -1.55
N LYS A 174 -10.56 4.51 -1.00
CA LYS A 174 -10.32 3.52 0.05
C LYS A 174 -9.26 4.01 1.02
N GLY A 175 -9.47 3.70 2.30
CA GLY A 175 -8.52 4.00 3.36
C GLY A 175 -8.41 5.50 3.69
N PRO A 176 -7.55 5.85 4.65
CA PRO A 176 -7.63 7.13 5.35
C PRO A 176 -6.73 8.23 4.74
N THR A 177 -6.55 8.25 3.43
CA THR A 177 -5.57 9.15 2.79
C THR A 177 -5.88 10.62 3.06
N VAL A 178 -7.13 11.04 2.84
CA VAL A 178 -7.53 12.44 3.01
C VAL A 178 -7.46 12.85 4.48
N GLU A 179 -7.94 11.99 5.38
CA GLU A 179 -7.95 12.21 6.82
C GLU A 179 -6.52 12.37 7.36
N MET A 180 -5.61 11.46 6.99
CA MET A 180 -4.22 11.50 7.46
C MET A 180 -3.45 12.68 6.87
N MET A 181 -3.64 13.01 5.59
CA MET A 181 -3.02 14.18 4.98
C MET A 181 -3.46 15.47 5.70
N ARG A 182 -4.76 15.64 5.93
CA ARG A 182 -5.30 16.80 6.66
C ARG A 182 -4.83 16.86 8.11
N ALA A 183 -4.78 15.72 8.80
CA ALA A 183 -4.28 15.66 10.18
C ALA A 183 -2.82 16.13 10.30
N LEU A 184 -2.01 15.87 9.28
CA LEU A 184 -0.61 16.31 9.19
C LEU A 184 -0.45 17.72 8.58
N GLY A 185 -1.55 18.42 8.28
CA GLY A 185 -1.52 19.79 7.76
C GLY A 185 -1.27 19.91 6.25
N PHE A 186 -1.40 18.82 5.49
CA PHE A 186 -1.30 18.85 4.03
C PHE A 186 -2.66 19.07 3.37
N ASP A 187 -2.64 19.75 2.22
CA ASP A 187 -3.79 19.80 1.32
C ASP A 187 -4.01 18.42 0.71
N ALA A 188 -5.13 17.78 1.03
CA ALA A 188 -5.49 16.46 0.50
C ALA A 188 -5.98 16.57 -0.96
N THR A 189 -5.04 16.89 -1.86
CA THR A 189 -5.29 17.15 -3.29
C THR A 189 -4.36 16.32 -4.17
N PRO A 190 -4.72 16.06 -5.44
CA PRO A 190 -3.82 15.39 -6.39
C PRO A 190 -2.51 16.16 -6.61
N LEU A 191 -2.53 17.48 -6.53
CA LEU A 191 -1.32 18.31 -6.64
C LEU A 191 -0.32 18.03 -5.53
N GLU A 192 -0.79 17.87 -4.28
CA GLU A 192 0.10 17.56 -3.16
C GLU A 192 0.69 16.15 -3.28
N VAL A 193 -0.09 15.19 -3.78
CA VAL A 193 0.42 13.85 -4.13
C VAL A 193 1.47 13.94 -5.23
N ALA A 194 1.25 14.75 -6.26
CA ALA A 194 2.22 14.97 -7.34
C ALA A 194 3.53 15.58 -6.82
N ARG A 195 3.46 16.57 -5.91
CA ARG A 195 4.68 17.13 -5.28
C ARG A 195 5.53 16.07 -4.60
N ARG A 196 4.88 15.13 -3.91
CA ARG A 196 5.56 14.05 -3.20
C ARG A 196 6.28 13.06 -4.12
N TYR A 197 5.72 12.78 -5.30
CA TYR A 197 6.29 11.79 -6.23
C TYR A 197 7.21 12.40 -7.30
N ARG A 198 7.45 13.72 -7.26
CA ARG A 198 8.13 14.45 -8.34
C ARG A 198 9.54 13.95 -8.66
N GLU A 199 10.25 13.43 -7.65
CA GLU A 199 11.63 12.97 -7.81
C GLU A 199 11.70 11.55 -8.39
N VAL A 200 10.61 10.78 -8.31
CA VAL A 200 10.60 9.34 -8.68
C VAL A 200 9.74 9.01 -9.90
N SER A 201 9.00 10.00 -10.43
CA SER A 201 8.04 9.81 -11.52
C SER A 201 8.02 11.03 -12.43
N SER A 202 8.06 10.82 -13.75
CA SER A 202 7.89 11.90 -14.74
C SER A 202 6.53 11.90 -15.42
N ARG A 203 5.68 10.89 -15.15
CA ARG A 203 4.28 10.83 -15.58
C ARG A 203 3.35 10.82 -14.36
N PHE A 204 2.18 11.44 -14.49
CA PHE A 204 1.18 11.48 -13.43
C PHE A 204 -0.22 11.26 -14.01
N ALA A 205 -0.91 10.23 -13.56
CA ALA A 205 -2.29 9.94 -13.94
C ALA A 205 -3.25 10.62 -12.96
N LEU A 206 -4.10 11.48 -13.53
CA LEU A 206 -5.06 12.33 -12.83
C LEU A 206 -6.47 11.93 -13.24
N ASP A 207 -7.39 11.86 -12.27
CA ASP A 207 -8.79 11.58 -12.58
C ASP A 207 -9.43 12.74 -13.37
N GLN A 208 -10.34 12.43 -14.29
CA GLN A 208 -11.06 13.44 -15.08
C GLN A 208 -11.79 14.48 -14.22
N ARG A 209 -12.25 14.11 -13.03
CA ARG A 209 -12.92 15.01 -12.08
C ARG A 209 -11.99 16.09 -11.51
N ASP A 210 -10.68 15.82 -11.50
CA ASP A 210 -9.67 16.71 -10.93
C ASP A 210 -8.89 17.45 -12.01
N ARG A 211 -9.41 17.53 -13.25
CA ARG A 211 -8.75 18.16 -14.40
C ARG A 211 -8.26 19.58 -14.12
N GLU A 212 -8.92 20.32 -13.22
CA GLU A 212 -8.48 21.66 -12.83
C GLU A 212 -7.05 21.71 -12.25
N TYR A 213 -6.55 20.61 -11.69
CA TYR A 213 -5.17 20.52 -11.18
C TYR A 213 -4.12 20.25 -12.27
N GLU A 214 -4.53 19.86 -13.49
CA GLU A 214 -3.62 19.49 -14.58
C GLU A 214 -2.55 20.56 -14.86
N PRO A 215 -2.88 21.86 -15.03
CA PRO A 215 -1.85 22.87 -15.32
C PRO A 215 -0.82 23.01 -14.20
N ALA A 216 -1.24 22.95 -12.93
CA ALA A 216 -0.35 23.06 -11.79
C ALA A 216 0.55 21.83 -11.64
N ILE A 217 0.03 20.64 -11.93
CA ILE A 217 0.81 19.39 -11.91
C ILE A 217 1.81 19.39 -13.08
N ALA A 218 1.42 19.84 -14.27
CA ALA A 218 2.32 19.95 -15.41
C ALA A 218 3.48 20.92 -15.14
N GLN A 219 3.24 22.00 -14.39
CA GLN A 219 4.30 22.94 -13.95
C GLN A 219 5.34 22.29 -13.02
N LEU A 220 5.05 21.15 -12.40
CA LEU A 220 6.03 20.36 -11.65
C LEU A 220 6.95 19.50 -12.55
N GLY A 221 6.75 19.54 -13.88
CA GLY A 221 7.54 18.78 -14.85
C GLY A 221 6.90 17.46 -15.29
N TYR A 222 5.65 17.19 -14.88
CA TYR A 222 4.95 15.96 -15.25
C TYR A 222 4.39 15.99 -16.67
N ARG A 223 4.46 14.83 -17.33
CA ARG A 223 3.53 14.45 -18.39
C ARG A 223 2.23 13.96 -17.74
N VAL A 224 1.20 14.80 -17.73
CA VAL A 224 -0.08 14.50 -17.09
C VAL A 224 -0.96 13.67 -18.03
N LEU A 225 -1.52 12.57 -17.53
CA LEU A 225 -2.52 11.76 -18.20
C LEU A 225 -3.86 11.93 -17.48
N VAL A 226 -4.79 12.65 -18.09
CA VAL A 226 -6.15 12.79 -17.57
C VAL A 226 -7.00 11.63 -18.06
N CYS A 227 -7.41 10.73 -17.16
CA CYS A 227 -8.16 9.51 -17.46
C CYS A 227 -9.10 9.14 -16.30
N ASP A 228 -9.92 8.10 -16.45
CA ASP A 228 -10.66 7.58 -15.29
C ASP A 228 -9.74 6.73 -14.42
N THR A 229 -9.57 7.11 -13.15
CA THR A 229 -8.72 6.36 -12.21
C THR A 229 -9.51 5.47 -11.26
N VAL A 230 -10.85 5.47 -11.33
CA VAL A 230 -11.70 4.58 -10.53
C VAL A 230 -11.74 3.18 -11.16
N MET A 231 -11.20 2.21 -10.42
CA MET A 231 -11.05 0.82 -10.89
C MET A 231 -12.31 -0.04 -10.68
N TRP A 232 -13.45 0.35 -11.24
CA TRP A 232 -14.69 -0.46 -11.15
C TRP A 232 -14.61 -1.80 -11.91
N ASP A 233 -13.71 -1.91 -12.89
CA ASP A 233 -13.50 -3.09 -13.74
C ASP A 233 -12.29 -3.93 -13.31
N GLY A 234 -11.82 -3.76 -12.06
CA GLY A 234 -10.59 -4.36 -11.58
C GLY A 234 -9.32 -3.67 -12.09
N GLY A 235 -9.44 -2.47 -12.67
CA GLY A 235 -8.32 -1.61 -13.09
C GLY A 235 -7.87 -1.83 -14.53
N ARG A 236 -8.68 -2.51 -15.35
CA ARG A 236 -8.33 -2.82 -16.75
C ARG A 236 -8.26 -1.55 -17.59
N SER A 237 -9.29 -0.72 -17.55
CA SER A 237 -9.35 0.53 -18.31
C SER A 237 -8.20 1.48 -17.94
N LEU A 238 -7.88 1.58 -16.64
CA LEU A 238 -6.74 2.36 -16.16
C LEU A 238 -5.42 1.78 -16.67
N ALA A 239 -5.22 0.47 -16.59
CA ALA A 239 -4.00 -0.18 -17.09
C ALA A 239 -3.81 0.05 -18.60
N GLU A 240 -4.87 -0.07 -19.40
CA GLU A 240 -4.85 0.23 -20.83
C GLU A 240 -4.45 1.70 -21.09
N ALA A 241 -5.02 2.65 -20.34
CA ALA A 241 -4.66 4.06 -20.45
C ALA A 241 -3.19 4.36 -20.08
N LEU A 242 -2.63 3.62 -19.11
CA LEU A 242 -1.24 3.81 -18.65
C LEU A 242 -0.22 3.24 -19.65
N VAL A 243 -0.53 2.12 -20.31
CA VAL A 243 0.34 1.48 -21.30
C VAL A 243 0.32 2.25 -22.63
N GLY A 244 -0.81 2.87 -22.98
CA GLY A 244 -1.05 3.50 -24.27
C GLY A 244 -1.41 2.48 -25.35
#